data_AF-V6L094-F1
#
_entry.id   AF-V6L094-F1
#
_cell.length_a   1.000
_cell.length_b   1.000
_cell.length_c   1.000
_cell.angle_alpha   90.00
_cell.angle_beta   90.00
_cell.angle_gamma   90.00
#
_symmetry.space_group_name_H-M   'P 1'
#
loop_
_entity.id
_entity.type
_entity.pdbx_description
1 polymer ?
#
loop_
_entity_poly.entity_id
_entity_poly.type
_entity_poly.pdbx_seq_one_letter_code
_entity_poly.pdbx_strand_id
1 'polypeptide(L)'
;MVDGREDVASETRRRVTGALDRLGHVRRPRFDTTRTPGLVDLVVHSLESPWSGAVLHGMEAAAYEAGLEVVVSAGPTRTRADRPERGRLEQGRLDKLTARGSSGVLFNLAELSPSPYAWLDHQRIPYVLIAPPHEPPAGVRSVGAAN
;
A
#
# COMPACT_ATOMS: atom_id res chain seq x y z
N MET A 1 -19.61 -1.08 17.80
CA MET A 1 -18.78 -2.12 17.17
C MET A 1 -17.62 -1.41 16.48
N VAL A 2 -16.52 -1.21 17.22
CA VAL A 2 -15.36 -0.39 16.80
C VAL A 2 -14.07 -1.21 16.71
N ASP A 3 -14.04 -2.40 17.32
CA ASP A 3 -12.81 -3.16 17.56
C ASP A 3 -12.08 -3.58 16.27
N GLY A 4 -12.79 -4.10 15.27
CA GLY A 4 -12.13 -4.59 14.05
C GLY A 4 -11.48 -3.53 13.15
N ARG A 5 -11.78 -2.23 13.30
CA ARG A 5 -11.18 -1.17 12.47
C ARG A 5 -9.92 -0.57 13.11
N GLU A 6 -9.94 -0.41 14.43
CA GLU A 6 -8.82 0.12 15.19
C GLU A 6 -7.65 -0.87 15.22
N ASP A 7 -7.96 -2.17 15.32
CA ASP A 7 -6.98 -3.25 15.22
C ASP A 7 -6.26 -3.23 13.86
N VAL A 8 -7.01 -2.99 12.78
CA VAL A 8 -6.48 -2.91 11.41
C VAL A 8 -5.55 -1.72 11.24
N ALA A 9 -5.92 -0.56 11.79
CA ALA A 9 -5.06 0.63 11.75
C ALA A 9 -3.74 0.39 12.49
N SER A 10 -3.80 -0.18 13.70
CA SER A 10 -2.63 -0.47 14.53
C SER A 10 -1.71 -1.53 13.91
N GLU A 11 -2.28 -2.57 13.31
CA GLU A 11 -1.51 -3.63 12.66
C GLU A 11 -0.90 -3.16 11.33
N THR A 12 -1.65 -2.40 10.53
CA THR A 12 -1.14 -1.75 9.32
C THR A 12 0.03 -0.85 9.66
N ARG A 13 -0.10 -0.03 10.72
CA ARG A 13 0.99 0.83 11.20
C ARG A 13 2.24 0.03 11.53
N ARG A 14 2.15 -1.00 12.37
CA ARG A 14 3.30 -1.86 12.73
C ARG A 14 4.03 -2.42 11.52
N ARG A 15 3.29 -2.87 10.50
CA ARG A 15 3.85 -3.54 9.33
C ARG A 15 4.42 -2.56 8.32
N VAL A 16 3.79 -1.40 8.11
CA VAL A 16 4.35 -0.29 7.33
C VAL A 16 5.68 0.14 7.95
N THR A 17 5.69 0.40 9.26
CA THR A 17 6.93 0.75 9.98
C THR A 17 8.02 -0.32 9.77
N GLY A 18 7.69 -1.61 9.94
CA GLY A 18 8.65 -2.69 9.72
C GLY A 18 9.11 -2.86 8.26
N ALA A 19 8.28 -2.50 7.27
CA ALA A 19 8.68 -2.48 5.87
C ALA A 19 9.64 -1.32 5.58
N LEU A 20 9.32 -0.13 6.08
CA LEU A 20 10.14 1.07 5.95
C LEU A 20 11.50 0.91 6.64
N ASP A 21 11.53 0.35 7.85
CA ASP A 21 12.77 0.07 8.58
C ASP A 21 13.72 -0.83 7.77
N ARG A 22 13.18 -1.88 7.12
CA ARG A 22 13.98 -2.81 6.28
C ARG A 22 14.52 -2.17 5.00
N LEU A 23 13.93 -1.06 4.57
CA LEU A 23 14.34 -0.31 3.37
C LEU A 23 15.39 0.74 3.68
N GLY A 24 15.85 0.83 4.93
CA GLY A 24 16.81 1.84 5.35
C GLY A 24 16.16 3.21 5.58
N HIS A 25 14.83 3.31 5.56
CA HIS A 25 14.10 4.42 6.15
C HIS A 25 14.10 4.25 7.68
N VAL A 26 15.31 4.25 8.26
CA VAL A 26 15.48 4.30 9.71
C VAL A 26 14.86 5.60 10.19
N ARG A 27 14.02 5.53 11.24
CA ARG A 27 13.50 6.66 12.02
C ARG A 27 14.51 7.80 12.02
N ARG A 28 14.36 8.77 11.11
CA ARG A 28 15.19 9.96 11.11
C ARG A 28 14.56 10.89 12.13
N PRO A 29 15.26 11.20 13.25
CA PRO A 29 14.75 12.16 14.18
C PRO A 29 14.73 13.52 13.46
N ARG A 30 13.50 14.00 13.22
CA ARG A 30 13.15 15.33 12.72
C ARG A 30 13.34 15.50 11.21
N PHE A 31 12.28 16.09 10.63
CA PHE A 31 12.22 16.70 9.31
C PHE A 31 13.56 17.34 8.94
N ASP A 32 14.32 16.66 8.10
CA ASP A 32 15.34 17.31 7.31
C ASP A 32 14.59 18.12 6.25
N THR A 33 14.24 19.36 6.60
CA THR A 33 13.45 20.28 5.74
C THR A 33 14.15 20.60 4.42
N THR A 34 15.41 20.19 4.26
CA THR A 34 16.20 20.37 3.05
C THR A 34 16.01 19.25 2.02
N ARG A 35 15.39 18.12 2.40
CA ARG A 35 15.17 16.96 1.53
C ARG A 35 13.69 16.72 1.30
N THR A 36 13.29 16.58 0.04
CA THR A 36 11.92 16.20 -0.34
C THR A 36 11.54 14.90 0.38
N PRO A 37 10.39 14.85 1.08
CA PRO A 37 9.90 13.62 1.70
C PRO A 37 9.83 12.48 0.68
N GLY A 38 10.18 11.27 1.10
CA GLY A 38 9.97 10.09 0.27
C GLY A 38 8.47 9.80 0.11
N LEU A 39 8.07 9.23 -1.02
CA LEU A 39 6.68 8.88 -1.29
C LEU A 39 6.41 7.41 -1.01
N VAL A 40 5.26 7.12 -0.43
CA VAL A 40 4.74 5.76 -0.30
C VAL A 40 3.31 5.69 -0.80
N ASP A 41 2.98 4.61 -1.51
CA ASP A 41 1.69 4.47 -2.16
C ASP A 41 0.74 3.58 -1.40
N LEU A 42 -0.52 4.01 -1.32
CA LEU A 42 -1.64 3.21 -0.86
C LEU A 42 -2.64 3.05 -2.00
N VAL A 43 -2.83 1.80 -2.44
CA VAL A 43 -3.83 1.43 -3.45
C VAL A 43 -5.00 0.76 -2.76
N VAL A 44 -6.16 1.42 -2.75
CA VAL A 44 -7.39 0.91 -2.09
C VAL A 44 -8.43 0.46 -3.10
N HIS A 45 -9.29 -0.47 -2.71
CA HIS A 45 -10.35 -0.97 -3.59
C HIS A 45 -11.43 0.08 -3.89
N SER A 46 -11.75 0.92 -2.90
CA SER A 46 -12.71 2.02 -3.01
C SER A 46 -12.41 3.03 -1.90
N LEU A 47 -12.40 4.32 -2.24
CA LEU A 47 -12.19 5.39 -1.26
C LEU A 47 -13.41 5.60 -0.35
N GLU A 48 -14.59 5.16 -0.78
CA GLU A 48 -15.84 5.34 -0.04
C GLU A 48 -16.08 4.23 1.01
N SER A 49 -15.21 3.22 1.03
CA SER A 49 -15.32 2.12 1.97
C SER A 49 -14.88 2.55 3.38
N PRO A 50 -15.70 2.33 4.42
CA PRO A 50 -15.29 2.59 5.81
C PRO A 50 -14.03 1.83 6.23
N TRP A 51 -13.78 0.68 5.59
CA TRP A 51 -12.57 -0.11 5.75
C TRP A 51 -11.31 0.62 5.21
N SER A 52 -11.43 1.30 4.07
CA SER A 52 -10.35 2.11 3.51
C SER A 52 -9.96 3.28 4.42
N GLY A 53 -10.91 3.84 5.18
CA GLY A 53 -10.63 4.87 6.17
C GLY A 53 -9.73 4.39 7.30
N ALA A 54 -9.98 3.20 7.85
CA ALA A 54 -9.14 2.60 8.90
C ALA A 54 -7.72 2.32 8.39
N VAL A 55 -7.61 1.78 7.18
CA VAL A 55 -6.32 1.55 6.51
C VAL A 55 -5.57 2.86 6.27
N LEU A 56 -6.25 3.88 5.73
CA LEU A 56 -5.65 5.19 5.49
C LEU A 56 -5.14 5.81 6.79
N HIS A 57 -5.89 5.70 7.88
CA HIS A 57 -5.46 6.22 9.17
C HIS A 57 -4.21 5.50 9.72
N GLY A 58 -4.16 4.17 9.63
CA GLY A 58 -2.97 3.40 10.02
C GLY A 58 -1.75 3.75 9.16
N MET A 59 -1.97 3.93 7.85
CA MET A 59 -0.95 4.30 6.87
C MET A 59 -0.38 5.70 7.11
N GLU A 60 -1.25 6.69 7.28
CA GLU A 60 -0.88 8.08 7.51
C GLU A 60 -0.02 8.21 8.77
N ALA A 61 -0.44 7.60 9.87
CA ALA A 61 0.32 7.61 11.11
C ALA A 61 1.71 6.96 10.96
N ALA A 62 1.82 5.87 10.19
CA ALA A 62 3.11 5.21 9.97
C ALA A 62 4.04 6.01 9.05
N ALA A 63 3.49 6.63 8.00
CA ALA A 63 4.23 7.49 7.10
C ALA A 63 4.72 8.76 7.79
N TYR A 64 3.88 9.36 8.64
CA TYR A 64 4.23 10.52 9.46
C TYR A 64 5.44 10.22 10.36
N GLU A 65 5.41 9.10 11.10
CA GLU A 65 6.52 8.67 11.95
C GLU A 65 7.82 8.38 11.16
N ALA A 66 7.70 8.04 9.88
CA ALA A 66 8.83 7.77 9.00
C ALA A 66 9.30 9.00 8.19
N GLY A 67 8.62 10.15 8.30
CA GLY A 67 8.93 11.35 7.51
C GLY A 67 8.64 11.18 6.00
N LEU A 68 7.58 10.43 5.66
CA LEU A 68 7.15 10.15 4.30
C LEU A 68 5.80 10.80 3.99
N GLU A 69 5.55 11.03 2.70
CA GLU A 69 4.26 11.46 2.18
C GLU A 69 3.50 10.27 1.56
N VAL A 70 2.17 10.29 1.68
CA VAL A 70 1.29 9.22 1.20
C VAL A 70 0.60 9.63 -0.09
N VAL A 71 0.73 8.82 -1.13
CA VAL A 71 -0.08 8.92 -2.35
C VAL A 71 -1.17 7.86 -2.29
N VAL A 72 -2.42 8.29 -2.35
CA VAL A 72 -3.57 7.37 -2.35
C VAL A 72 -4.13 7.24 -3.76
N SER A 73 -4.34 6.01 -4.22
CA SER A 73 -5.05 5.73 -5.47
C SER A 73 -6.09 4.64 -5.29
N ALA A 74 -7.18 4.73 -6.04
CA ALA A 74 -8.12 3.63 -6.14
C ALA A 74 -7.62 2.60 -7.16
N GLY A 75 -7.67 1.32 -6.81
CA GLY A 75 -7.55 0.19 -7.74
C GLY A 75 -8.72 0.18 -8.74
N PRO A 76 -8.59 -0.48 -9.90
CA PRO A 76 -9.74 -0.70 -10.75
C PRO A 76 -10.76 -1.54 -9.96
N THR A 77 -11.91 -0.96 -9.64
CA THR A 77 -13.04 -1.68 -9.07
C THR A 77 -13.38 -2.83 -10.01
N ARG A 78 -14.00 -3.92 -9.51
CA ARG A 78 -14.64 -4.93 -10.38
C ARG A 78 -15.79 -4.36 -11.23
N THR A 79 -15.87 -3.04 -11.44
CA THR A 79 -16.78 -2.40 -12.38
C THR A 79 -16.51 -2.89 -13.80
N ARG A 80 -17.53 -2.70 -14.63
CA ARG A 80 -17.74 -3.22 -16.00
C ARG A 80 -16.61 -2.98 -17.02
N ALA A 81 -15.47 -2.44 -16.61
CA ALA A 81 -14.28 -2.29 -17.45
C ALA A 81 -13.82 -3.66 -17.96
N ASP A 82 -13.67 -3.73 -19.27
CA ASP A 82 -13.21 -4.89 -20.01
C ASP A 82 -11.80 -5.29 -19.54
N ARG A 83 -11.44 -6.58 -19.68
CA ARG A 83 -10.09 -7.08 -19.39
C ARG A 83 -8.95 -6.20 -19.93
N PRO A 84 -8.98 -5.70 -21.19
CA PRO A 84 -7.92 -4.82 -21.71
C PRO A 84 -7.84 -3.45 -21.03
N GLU A 85 -8.97 -2.84 -20.66
CA GLU A 85 -8.97 -1.54 -19.96
C GLU A 85 -8.35 -1.64 -18.57
N ARG A 86 -8.64 -2.74 -17.85
CA ARG A 86 -8.05 -3.02 -16.53
C ARG A 86 -6.53 -3.11 -16.60
N GLY A 87 -6.01 -3.85 -17.58
CA GLY A 87 -4.56 -3.96 -17.80
C GLY A 87 -3.89 -2.61 -18.06
N ARG A 88 -4.52 -1.73 -18.85
CA ARG A 88 -4.01 -0.36 -19.10
C ARG A 88 -3.99 0.50 -17.83
N LEU A 89 -5.06 0.45 -17.04
CA LEU A 89 -5.17 1.20 -15.78
C LEU A 89 -4.16 0.71 -14.72
N GLU A 90 -3.95 -0.60 -14.65
CA GLU A 90 -2.88 -1.21 -13.83
C GLU A 90 -1.51 -0.74 -14.30
N GLN A 91 -1.20 -0.85 -15.59
CA GLN A 91 0.10 -0.45 -16.13
C GLN A 91 0.38 1.05 -15.89
N GLY A 92 -0.58 1.92 -16.20
CA GLY A 92 -0.41 3.36 -15.96
C GLY A 92 -0.23 3.72 -14.49
N ARG A 93 -0.73 2.91 -13.55
CA ARG A 93 -0.44 3.10 -12.11
C ARG A 93 0.99 2.69 -11.77
N LEU A 94 1.44 1.54 -12.29
CA LEU A 94 2.82 1.06 -12.13
C LEU A 94 3.83 2.06 -12.72
N ASP A 95 3.55 2.61 -13.90
CA ASP A 95 4.41 3.63 -14.51
C ASP A 95 4.50 4.88 -13.64
N LYS A 96 3.37 5.33 -13.06
CA LYS A 96 3.36 6.46 -12.15
C LYS A 96 4.16 6.17 -10.88
N LEU A 97 4.10 4.95 -10.33
CA LEU A 97 4.86 4.52 -9.13
C LEU A 97 6.35 4.75 -9.32
N THR A 98 6.87 4.32 -10.48
CA THR A 98 8.27 4.51 -10.87
C THR A 98 8.57 5.98 -11.13
N ALA A 99 7.73 6.68 -11.90
CA ALA A 99 7.97 8.06 -12.29
C ALA A 99 8.11 9.02 -11.08
N ARG A 100 7.40 8.76 -9.98
CA ARG A 100 7.49 9.56 -8.75
C ARG A 100 8.55 9.06 -7.75
N GLY A 101 9.22 7.94 -8.02
CA GLY A 101 10.22 7.37 -7.12
C GLY A 101 9.64 6.84 -5.81
N SER A 102 8.51 6.12 -5.88
CA SER A 102 7.83 5.60 -4.69
C SER A 102 8.74 4.59 -3.96
N SER A 103 8.86 4.75 -2.65
CA SER A 103 9.68 3.91 -1.78
C SER A 103 9.01 2.58 -1.44
N GLY A 104 7.72 2.41 -1.75
CA GLY A 104 6.97 1.18 -1.56
C GLY A 104 5.47 1.34 -1.84
N VAL A 105 4.76 0.23 -1.86
CA VAL A 105 3.32 0.18 -2.19
C VAL A 105 2.55 -0.72 -1.24
N LEU A 106 1.42 -0.24 -0.74
CA LEU A 106 0.46 -1.03 0.02
C LEU A 106 -0.81 -1.24 -0.79
N PHE A 107 -1.28 -2.49 -0.83
CA PHE A 107 -2.51 -2.84 -1.53
C PHE A 107 -3.57 -3.29 -0.54
N ASN A 108 -4.62 -2.48 -0.43
CA ASN A 108 -5.88 -2.84 0.20
C ASN A 108 -6.90 -3.17 -0.90
N LEU A 109 -6.57 -4.18 -1.69
CA LEU A 109 -7.36 -4.66 -2.81
C LEU A 109 -7.82 -6.10 -2.55
N ALA A 110 -9.01 -6.43 -3.04
CA ALA A 110 -9.52 -7.79 -2.96
C ALA A 110 -8.59 -8.77 -3.68
N GLU A 111 -8.13 -8.44 -4.88
CA GLU A 111 -7.16 -9.23 -5.62
C GLU A 111 -6.35 -8.28 -6.51
N LEU A 112 -5.04 -8.50 -6.58
CA LEU A 112 -4.24 -8.06 -7.71
C LEU A 112 -4.19 -9.20 -8.72
N SER A 113 -4.17 -8.86 -10.02
CA SER A 113 -3.81 -9.85 -11.02
C SER A 113 -2.38 -10.37 -10.77
N PRO A 114 -1.99 -11.59 -11.22
CA PRO A 114 -0.65 -12.12 -10.97
C PRO A 114 0.50 -11.29 -11.56
N SER A 115 0.22 -10.54 -12.63
CA SER A 115 1.21 -9.76 -13.40
C SER A 115 1.83 -8.58 -12.63
N PRO A 116 1.07 -7.78 -11.84
CA PRO A 116 1.60 -6.76 -10.96
C PRO A 116 2.67 -7.23 -9.97
N TYR A 117 2.51 -8.41 -9.37
CA TYR A 117 3.47 -8.92 -8.36
C TYR A 117 4.86 -9.13 -8.97
N ALA A 118 4.92 -9.86 -10.09
CA ALA A 118 6.17 -10.13 -10.80
C ALA A 118 6.85 -8.84 -11.28
N TRP A 119 6.06 -7.83 -11.68
CA TRP A 119 6.60 -6.52 -12.07
C TRP A 119 7.18 -5.77 -10.87
N LEU A 120 6.48 -5.72 -9.73
CA LEU A 120 6.98 -5.05 -8.52
C LEU A 120 8.26 -5.71 -7.99
N ASP A 121 8.30 -7.04 -8.02
CA ASP A 121 9.51 -7.81 -7.67
C ASP A 121 10.67 -7.48 -8.63
N HIS A 122 10.41 -7.43 -9.93
CA HIS A 122 11.43 -7.07 -10.93
C HIS A 122 11.94 -5.63 -10.76
N GLN A 123 11.07 -4.69 -10.41
CA GLN A 123 11.43 -3.30 -10.13
C GLN A 123 12.02 -3.10 -8.72
N ARG A 124 12.10 -4.15 -7.91
CA ARG A 124 12.55 -4.12 -6.51
C ARG A 124 11.76 -3.12 -5.65
N ILE A 125 10.49 -2.89 -6.00
CA ILE A 125 9.59 -2.02 -5.25
C ILE A 125 8.95 -2.87 -4.15
N PRO A 126 9.20 -2.56 -2.87
CA PRO A 126 8.64 -3.34 -1.76
C PRO A 126 7.13 -3.12 -1.67
N TYR A 127 6.38 -4.21 -1.45
CA TYR A 127 4.94 -4.13 -1.30
C TYR A 127 4.38 -5.00 -0.18
N VAL A 128 3.20 -4.61 0.31
CA VAL A 128 2.45 -5.32 1.37
C VAL A 128 0.96 -5.36 0.99
N LEU A 129 0.32 -6.52 1.14
CA LEU A 129 -1.12 -6.67 1.01
C LEU A 129 -1.82 -6.46 2.36
N ILE A 130 -2.97 -5.80 2.39
CA ILE A 130 -3.75 -5.56 3.60
C ILE A 130 -5.06 -6.34 3.53
N ALA A 131 -5.27 -7.22 4.52
CA ALA A 131 -6.39 -8.15 4.67
C ALA A 131 -6.88 -8.72 3.33
N PRO A 132 -6.01 -9.41 2.56
CA PRO A 132 -6.46 -9.97 1.30
C PRO A 132 -7.58 -11.00 1.61
N PRO A 133 -8.68 -11.00 0.84
CA PRO A 133 -9.78 -11.96 0.99
C PRO A 133 -9.36 -13.41 0.71
N HIS A 134 -8.20 -13.60 0.09
CA HIS A 134 -7.61 -14.90 -0.20
C HIS A 134 -6.17 -14.93 0.29
N GLU A 135 -5.69 -16.12 0.66
CA GLU A 135 -4.31 -16.32 1.04
C GLU A 135 -3.40 -15.91 -0.12
N PRO A 136 -2.41 -15.03 0.11
CA PRO A 136 -1.56 -14.55 -0.97
C PRO A 136 -0.59 -15.64 -1.45
N PRO A 137 -0.03 -15.50 -2.66
CA PRO A 137 1.03 -16.38 -3.14
C PRO A 137 2.23 -16.45 -2.18
N ALA A 138 2.91 -17.60 -2.14
CA ALA A 138 4.09 -17.79 -1.30
C ALA A 138 5.17 -16.72 -1.59
N GLY A 139 5.67 -16.07 -0.52
CA GLY A 139 6.66 -15.00 -0.61
C GLY A 139 6.08 -13.58 -0.61
N VAL A 140 4.76 -13.42 -0.84
CA VAL A 140 4.08 -12.14 -0.72
C VAL A 140 3.78 -11.83 0.76
N ARG A 141 4.17 -10.63 1.21
CA ARG A 141 3.84 -10.17 2.57
C ARG A 141 2.39 -9.69 2.62
N SER A 142 1.53 -10.39 3.35
CA SER A 142 0.15 -9.94 3.64
C SER A 142 -0.09 -9.71 5.12
N VAL A 143 -0.97 -8.75 5.42
CA VAL A 143 -1.64 -8.51 6.69
C VAL A 143 -2.99 -9.21 6.64
N GLY A 144 -3.37 -9.97 7.65
CA GLY A 144 -4.72 -10.52 7.77
C GLY A 144 -5.42 -9.92 8.97
N ALA A 145 -6.75 -9.84 8.94
CA ALA A 145 -7.50 -9.86 10.19
C ALA A 145 -7.42 -11.30 10.70
N ALA A 146 -6.57 -11.57 11.69
CA ALA A 146 -6.64 -12.83 12.40
C ALA A 146 -7.97 -12.85 13.16
N ASN A 147 -8.88 -13.74 12.76
CA ASN A 147 -9.97 -14.18 13.63
C ASN A 147 -9.52 -15.47 14.33
#